data_AF-A0A6P0Y755-F1
#
_entry.id   AF-A0A6P0Y755-F1
#
_cell.length_a   1.000
_cell.length_b   1.000
_cell.length_c   1.000
_cell.angle_alpha   90.00
_cell.angle_beta   90.00
_cell.angle_gamma   90.00
#
_symmetry.space_group_name_H-M   'P 1'
#
loop_
_entity.id
_entity.type
_entity.pdbx_description
1 polymer ?
#
loop_
_entity_poly.entity_id
_entity_poly.type
_entity_poly.pdbx_seq_one_letter_code
_entity_poly.pdbx_strand_id
1 'polypeptide(L)' 'MTQQANTIIFEMSGADKDDIYDFRRGQGKIFRRVRDAIEQLKEEGAVDENAQPVIALVQKKKDKKGLLD' A
#
# COMPACT_ATOMS: atom_id res chain seq x y z
N MET A 1 -25.62 9.53 -4.66
CA MET A 1 -25.29 9.24 -3.25
C MET A 1 -23.77 9.28 -3.13
N THR A 2 -23.20 10.02 -2.19
CA THR A 2 -21.75 10.01 -1.94
C THR A 2 -21.40 8.72 -1.19
N GLN A 3 -20.85 7.74 -1.90
CA GLN A 3 -20.32 6.54 -1.25
C GLN A 3 -19.07 6.93 -0.46
N GLN A 4 -19.10 6.68 0.85
CA GLN A 4 -17.96 6.93 1.71
C GLN A 4 -16.81 6.01 1.29
N ALA A 5 -15.61 6.57 1.10
CA ALA A 5 -14.45 5.79 0.69
C ALA A 5 -14.04 4.82 1.82
N ASN A 6 -14.07 3.53 1.53
CA ASN A 6 -13.55 2.48 2.42
C ASN A 6 -12.03 2.54 2.44
N THR A 7 -11.48 3.37 3.33
CA THR A 7 -10.04 3.58 3.44
C THR A 7 -9.44 2.49 4.33
N ILE A 8 -8.48 1.74 3.79
CA ILE A 8 -7.74 0.71 4.51
C ILE A 8 -6.28 1.16 4.60
N ILE A 9 -5.74 1.20 5.82
CA ILE A 9 -4.36 1.60 6.08
C ILE A 9 -3.54 0.35 6.37
N PHE A 10 -2.49 0.15 5.57
CA PHE A 10 -1.50 -0.90 5.79
C PHE A 10 -0.23 -0.29 6.36
N GLU A 11 0.08 -0.62 7.62
CA GLU A 11 1.36 -0.26 8.21
C GLU A 11 2.41 -1.32 7.84
N MET A 12 3.41 -0.90 7.04
CA MET A 12 4.48 -1.78 6.55
C MET A 12 5.80 -1.36 7.21
N SER A 13 6.09 -1.94 8.37
CA SER A 13 7.34 -1.70 9.07
C SER A 13 8.53 -2.26 8.27
N GLY A 14 9.61 -1.50 8.20
CA GLY A 14 10.86 -1.93 7.56
C GLY A 14 10.86 -1.95 6.03
N ALA A 15 9.83 -1.39 5.36
CA ALA A 15 9.84 -1.22 3.92
C ALA A 15 10.92 -0.21 3.49
N ASP A 16 11.90 -0.68 2.71
CA ASP A 16 12.96 0.17 2.18
C ASP A 16 12.60 0.75 0.80
N LYS A 17 13.56 1.45 0.18
CA LYS A 17 13.36 2.08 -1.12
C LYS A 17 13.15 1.04 -2.23
N ASP A 18 13.81 -0.11 -2.13
CA ASP A 18 13.79 -1.15 -3.15
C ASP A 18 12.46 -1.90 -3.08
N ASP A 19 11.96 -2.18 -1.87
CA ASP A 19 10.61 -2.71 -1.66
C ASP A 19 9.52 -1.83 -2.29
N ILE A 20 9.62 -0.49 -2.16
CA ILE A 20 8.69 0.46 -2.79
C ILE A 20 8.84 0.45 -4.31
N TYR A 21 10.06 0.32 -4.81
CA TYR A 21 10.33 0.28 -6.24
C TYR A 21 9.75 -0.98 -6.89
N ASP A 22 9.94 -2.14 -6.26
CA ASP A 22 9.36 -3.41 -6.70
C ASP A 22 7.83 -3.35 -6.67
N PHE A 23 7.25 -2.76 -5.62
CA PHE A 23 5.80 -2.57 -5.53
C PHE A 23 5.24 -1.84 -6.75
N ARG A 24 5.88 -0.74 -7.15
CA ARG A 24 5.46 0.07 -8.31
C ARG A 24 5.55 -0.70 -9.63
N ARG A 25 6.33 -1.78 -9.69
CA ARG A 25 6.47 -2.67 -10.84
C ARG A 25 5.52 -3.86 -10.80
N GLY A 26 4.63 -3.94 -9.80
CA GLY A 26 3.76 -5.09 -9.61
C GLY A 26 4.50 -6.31 -9.06
N GLN A 27 5.58 -6.09 -8.31
CA GLN A 27 6.49 -7.14 -7.83
C GLN A 27 6.79 -6.97 -6.33
N GLY A 28 7.49 -7.95 -5.78
CA GLY A 28 7.96 -7.92 -4.39
C GLY A 28 6.91 -8.32 -3.35
N LYS A 29 7.38 -8.44 -2.11
CA LYS A 29 6.61 -8.96 -0.97
C LYS A 29 5.43 -8.06 -0.59
N ILE A 30 5.61 -6.75 -0.67
CA ILE A 30 4.56 -5.76 -0.32
C ILE A 30 3.43 -5.80 -1.35
N PHE A 31 3.76 -5.90 -2.64
CA PHE A 31 2.74 -5.98 -3.68
C PHE A 31 1.86 -7.21 -3.50
N ARG A 32 2.47 -8.39 -3.30
CA ARG A 32 1.73 -9.63 -3.05
C ARG A 32 0.78 -9.46 -1.86
N ARG A 33 1.28 -8.93 -0.74
CA ARG A 33 0.46 -8.72 0.46
C ARG A 33 -0.73 -7.78 0.23
N VAL A 34 -0.55 -6.70 -0.52
CA VAL A 34 -1.64 -5.77 -0.86
C VAL A 34 -2.63 -6.41 -1.83
N ARG A 35 -2.14 -7.14 -2.84
CA ARG A 35 -2.98 -7.89 -3.78
C ARG A 35 -3.85 -8.91 -3.04
N ASP A 36 -3.23 -9.75 -2.21
CA ASP A 36 -3.93 -10.82 -1.49
C ASP A 36 -5.01 -10.21 -0.56
N ALA A 37 -4.75 -9.07 0.06
CA ALA A 37 -5.76 -8.36 0.86
C ALA A 37 -6.91 -7.80 0.00
N ILE A 38 -6.64 -7.29 -1.20
CA ILE A 38 -7.67 -6.82 -2.13
C ILE A 38 -8.54 -8.00 -2.61
N GLU A 39 -7.90 -9.14 -2.93
CA GLU A 39 -8.60 -10.37 -3.33
C GLU A 39 -9.52 -10.87 -2.21
N GLN A 40 -9.03 -10.92 -0.97
CA GLN A 40 -9.83 -11.30 0.19
C GLN A 40 -11.04 -10.37 0.39
N LEU A 41 -10.87 -9.05 0.25
CA LEU A 41 -11.99 -8.10 0.38
C LEU A 41 -13.05 -8.30 -0.70
N LYS A 42 -12.65 -8.72 -1.91
CA LYS A 42 -13.59 -9.06 -2.98
C LYS A 42 -14.33 -10.36 -2.68
N GLU A 43 -13.61 -11.39 -2.22
CA GLU A 43 -14.19 -12.69 -1.85
C GLU A 43 -15.21 -12.57 -0.69
N GLU A 44 -14.92 -11.70 0.28
CA GLU A 44 -15.82 -11.41 1.41
C GLU A 44 -17.03 -10.53 1.02
N GLY A 45 -17.08 -10.01 -0.21
CA GLY A 45 -18.12 -9.09 -0.67
C GLY A 45 -18.05 -7.70 -0.02
N ALA A 46 -16.93 -7.35 0.60
CA ALA A 46 -16.71 -6.06 1.25
C ALA A 46 -16.47 -4.93 0.22
N VAL A 47 -16.05 -5.28 -1.00
CA VAL A 47 -15.93 -4.39 -2.15
C VAL A 47 -16.51 -5.06 -3.40
N ASP A 48 -16.92 -4.26 -4.39
CA ASP A 48 -17.40 -4.76 -5.68
C ASP A 48 -16.29 -5.57 -6.40
N GLU A 49 -16.69 -6.63 -7.12
CA GLU A 49 -15.77 -7.48 -7.90
C GLU A 49 -14.92 -6.65 -8.88
N ASN A 50 -15.52 -5.62 -9.48
CA ASN A 50 -14.90 -4.70 -10.43
C ASN A 50 -14.34 -3.43 -9.79
N ALA A 51 -14.28 -3.36 -8.45
CA ALA A 51 -13.70 -2.21 -7.77
C ALA A 51 -12.25 -1.99 -8.22
N GLN A 52 -11.95 -0.77 -8.65
CA GLN A 52 -10.60 -0.33 -9.00
C GLN A 52 -9.90 0.23 -7.74
N PRO A 53 -8.87 -0.44 -7.20
CA PRO A 53 -8.18 0.06 -6.03
C PRO A 53 -7.29 1.26 -6.39
N VAL A 54 -7.28 2.28 -5.53
CA VAL A 54 -6.32 3.39 -5.58
C VAL A 54 -5.37 3.24 -4.41
N ILE A 55 -4.06 3.15 -4.70
CA ILE A 55 -3.02 2.87 -3.70
C ILE A 55 -2.13 4.09 -3.54
N ALA A 56 -2.15 4.70 -2.36
CA ALA A 56 -1.24 5.77 -1.98
C ALA A 56 -0.09 5.23 -1.13
N LEU A 57 1.14 5.33 -1.63
CA LEU A 57 2.35 4.94 -0.90
C LEU A 57 2.99 6.16 -0.25
N VAL A 58 3.14 6.12 1.07
CA VAL A 58 3.80 7.18 1.84
C VAL A 58 5.05 6.61 2.49
N GLN A 59 6.19 7.26 2.29
CA GLN A 59 7.45 6.92 2.96
C GLN A 59 7.84 8.05 3.90
N LYS A 60 8.16 7.72 5.15
CA LYS A 60 8.75 8.69 6.09
C LYS A 60 10.12 9.10 5.55
N LYS A 61 10.34 10.40 5.35
CA LYS A 61 11.67 10.90 4.99
C LYS A 61 12.65 10.57 6.13
N LYS A 62 13.85 10.12 5.77
CA LYS A 62 14.94 10.00 6.75
C LYS A 62 15.27 11.40 7.27
N ASP A 63 15.40 11.53 8.59
CA ASP A 63 15.94 12.74 9.19
C ASP A 63 17.36 12.95 8.64
N LYS A 64 17.59 14.08 7.99
CA LYS A 64 18.95 14.46 7.57
C LYS A 64 19.71 14.82 8.84
N LYS A 65 20.43 13.87 9.45
CA LYS A 65 21.53 14.24 10.35
C LYS A 65 22.50 15.08 9.53
N GLY A 66 22.65 16.34 9.91
CA GLY A 66 23.61 17.24 9.27
C GLY A 66 25.03 16.70 9.47
N LEU A 67 25.96 17.07 8.59
CA LEU A 67 27.39 16.74 8.70
C LEU A 67 28.08 17.30 9.97
N LEU A 68 27.34 17.95 10.86
CA LEU A 68 27.83 18.63 12.07
C LEU A 68 27.07 18.18 13.34
N ASP A 69 26.34 17.06 13.27
CA ASP A 69 25.66 16.41 14.41
C ASP A 69 26.36 15.07 14.76
#